data_AF-A0A532T775-F1
#
_entry.id   AF-A0A532T775-F1
#
_cell.length_a   1.000
_cell.length_b   1.000
_cell.length_c   1.000
_cell.angle_alpha   90.00
_cell.angle_beta   90.00
_cell.angle_gamma   90.00
#
_symmetry.space_group_name_H-M   'P 1'
#
loop_
_entity.id
_entity.type
_entity.pdbx_description
1 polymer ?
#
loop_
_entity_poly.entity_id
_entity_poly.type
_entity_poly.pdbx_seq_one_letter_code
_entity_poly.pdbx_strand_id
1 'polypeptide(L)'
;MRCGFCLPSYFSRKHYKSKAYSPRGRLSLLNGLVDGDLTLDKRNSINDILHACTLCGVCLSECPTGVPTYEIFEKARELIHKIGK
;
A
#
# COMPACT_ATOMS: atom_id res chain seq x y z
N MET A 1 -7.78 14.18 -1.86
CA MET A 1 -8.73 13.91 -2.98
C MET A 1 -8.93 12.40 -3.10
N ARG A 2 -10.15 11.88 -3.32
CA ARG A 2 -10.43 10.43 -3.40
C ARG A 2 -10.99 10.06 -4.78
N CYS A 3 -10.13 9.66 -5.73
CA CYS A 3 -10.52 9.40 -7.12
C CYS A 3 -11.29 8.09 -7.36
N GLY A 4 -11.29 7.13 -6.42
CA GLY A 4 -12.07 5.87 -6.53
C GLY A 4 -11.46 4.77 -7.40
N PHE A 5 -10.53 5.08 -8.30
CA PHE A 5 -9.90 4.12 -9.24
C PHE A 5 -9.03 3.05 -8.58
N CYS A 6 -8.52 3.31 -7.38
CA CYS A 6 -7.66 2.37 -6.66
C CYS A 6 -8.39 1.19 -5.97
N LEU A 7 -9.65 0.90 -6.33
CA LEU A 7 -10.54 -0.03 -5.61
C LEU A 7 -10.77 -1.41 -6.27
N PRO A 8 -10.91 -1.62 -7.59
CA PRO A 8 -11.42 -2.92 -8.07
C PRO A 8 -10.38 -3.88 -8.71
N SER A 9 -9.27 -3.40 -9.27
CA SER A 9 -8.49 -4.19 -10.26
C SER A 9 -7.23 -4.88 -9.74
N TYR A 10 -6.77 -4.60 -8.52
CA TYR A 10 -5.49 -5.14 -8.06
C TYR A 10 -5.63 -6.57 -7.50
N PHE A 11 -5.00 -7.53 -8.18
CA PHE A 11 -5.03 -8.98 -7.92
C PHE A 11 -5.02 -9.36 -6.43
N SER A 12 -4.19 -8.73 -5.59
CA SER A 12 -4.11 -9.12 -4.18
C SER A 12 -5.41 -8.89 -3.40
N ARG A 13 -6.25 -7.89 -3.72
CA ARG A 13 -7.56 -7.78 -3.04
C ARG A 13 -8.45 -8.99 -3.35
N LYS A 14 -8.40 -9.52 -4.57
CA LYS A 14 -9.21 -10.69 -4.98
C LYS A 14 -8.79 -11.95 -4.21
N HIS A 15 -7.50 -12.09 -3.91
CA HIS A 15 -6.96 -13.22 -3.14
C HIS A 15 -7.18 -13.06 -1.63
N TYR A 16 -6.81 -11.92 -1.04
CA TYR A 16 -6.86 -11.71 0.41
C TYR A 16 -8.22 -11.21 0.92
N LYS A 17 -9.16 -10.87 0.04
CA LYS A 17 -10.52 -10.36 0.33
C LYS A 17 -10.58 -9.15 1.29
N SER A 18 -9.45 -8.43 1.46
CA SER A 18 -9.35 -7.28 2.36
C SER A 18 -9.04 -6.00 1.59
N LYS A 19 -9.72 -4.90 1.98
CA LYS A 19 -9.52 -3.57 1.39
C LYS A 19 -8.10 -3.06 1.58
N ALA A 20 -7.41 -3.50 2.63
CA ALA A 20 -6.02 -3.14 2.92
C ALA A 20 -5.05 -3.54 1.80
N TYR A 21 -5.34 -4.63 1.09
CA TYR A 21 -4.55 -5.15 -0.03
C TYR A 21 -4.81 -4.43 -1.35
N SER A 22 -5.63 -3.38 -1.38
CA SER A 22 -5.73 -2.53 -2.56
C SER A 22 -4.64 -1.45 -2.55
N PRO A 23 -4.29 -0.87 -3.72
CA PRO A 23 -3.36 0.26 -3.78
C PRO A 23 -3.76 1.38 -2.81
N ARG A 24 -5.06 1.66 -2.71
CA ARG A 24 -5.56 2.66 -1.76
C ARG A 24 -5.46 2.23 -0.31
N GLY A 25 -5.74 0.97 -0.03
CA GLY A 25 -5.60 0.40 1.31
C GLY A 25 -4.18 0.55 1.80
N ARG A 26 -3.20 0.20 0.95
CA ARG A 26 -1.77 0.39 1.21
C ARG A 26 -1.43 1.85 1.47
N LEU A 27 -1.85 2.76 0.60
CA LEU A 27 -1.59 4.19 0.78
C LEU A 27 -2.19 4.71 2.09
N SER A 28 -3.39 4.25 2.47
CA SER A 28 -4.02 4.61 3.74
C SER A 28 -3.26 4.06 4.94
N LEU A 29 -2.69 2.86 4.85
CA LEU A 29 -1.82 2.30 5.89
C LEU A 29 -0.53 3.08 6.03
N LEU A 30 0.08 3.49 4.91
CA LEU A 30 1.28 4.30 4.92
C LEU A 30 1.02 5.70 5.52
N ASN A 31 -0.09 6.32 5.15
CA ASN A 31 -0.48 7.60 5.75
C ASN A 31 -0.71 7.46 7.26
N GLY A 32 -1.43 6.43 7.71
CA GLY A 32 -1.61 6.21 9.16
C GLY A 32 -0.31 5.89 9.91
N LEU A 33 0.71 5.34 9.24
CA LEU A 33 2.05 5.20 9.84
C LEU A 33 2.78 6.54 9.95
N VAL A 34 2.64 7.42 8.96
CA VAL A 34 3.23 8.78 8.97
C VAL A 34 2.54 9.67 9.98
N ASP A 35 1.21 9.57 10.08
CA ASP A 35 0.37 10.37 10.97
C ASP A 35 0.47 9.90 12.44
N GLY A 36 1.11 8.75 12.70
CA GLY A 36 1.26 8.16 14.04
C GLY A 36 0.02 7.41 14.54
N ASP A 37 -1.04 7.33 13.72
CA ASP A 37 -2.30 6.64 14.03
C ASP A 37 -2.18 5.11 14.05
N LEU A 38 -1.17 4.56 13.37
CA LEU A 38 -0.88 3.12 13.35
C LEU A 38 0.33 2.79 14.22
N THR A 39 0.12 2.00 15.26
CA THR A 39 1.20 1.52 16.12
C THR A 39 2.00 0.39 15.47
N LEU A 40 3.29 0.32 15.82
CA LEU A 40 4.23 -0.70 15.34
C LEU A 40 3.83 -2.13 15.71
N ASP A 41 2.88 -2.34 16.62
CA ASP A 41 2.35 -3.67 16.96
C ASP A 41 1.75 -4.37 15.73
N LYS A 42 1.23 -3.60 14.77
CA LYS A 42 0.65 -4.11 13.51
C LYS A 42 1.69 -4.23 12.39
N ARG A 43 2.97 -4.03 12.68
CA ARG A 43 4.04 -3.97 11.69
C ARG A 43 4.14 -5.24 10.84
N ASN A 44 4.02 -6.42 11.44
CA ASN A 44 4.06 -7.68 10.69
C ASN A 44 2.93 -7.74 9.65
N SER A 45 1.70 -7.38 10.04
CA SER A 45 0.57 -7.33 9.12
C SER A 45 0.76 -6.28 8.02
N ILE A 46 1.29 -5.10 8.35
CA ILE A 46 1.58 -4.07 7.34
C ILE A 46 2.66 -4.54 6.36
N ASN A 47 3.70 -5.20 6.88
CA ASN A 47 4.75 -5.82 6.08
C ASN A 47 4.16 -6.85 5.11
N ASP A 48 3.31 -7.77 5.57
CA ASP A 48 2.66 -8.76 4.71
C ASP A 48 1.80 -8.10 3.61
N ILE A 49 1.04 -7.06 3.94
CA ILE A 49 0.17 -6.35 3.00
C ILE A 49 0.98 -5.63 1.90
N LEU A 50 2.11 -5.05 2.27
CA LEU A 50 3.02 -4.37 1.33
C LEU A 50 3.82 -5.37 0.52
N HIS A 51 4.26 -6.48 1.11
CA HIS A 51 5.00 -7.53 0.40
C HIS A 51 4.12 -8.40 -0.49
N ALA A 52 2.81 -8.45 -0.25
CA ALA A 52 1.82 -8.97 -1.19
C ALA A 52 1.68 -8.12 -2.47
N CYS A 53 2.26 -6.91 -2.51
CA CYS A 53 2.37 -6.13 -3.73
C CYS A 53 3.53 -6.65 -4.60
N THR A 54 3.22 -7.11 -5.81
CA THR A 54 4.25 -7.53 -6.78
C THR A 54 4.93 -6.37 -7.50
N LEU A 55 4.59 -5.12 -7.14
CA LEU A 55 5.07 -3.90 -7.81
C LEU A 55 4.82 -3.91 -9.33
N CYS A 56 3.70 -4.49 -9.79
CA CYS A 56 3.39 -4.56 -11.23
C CYS A 56 3.09 -3.22 -11.92
N GLY A 57 3.09 -2.08 -11.22
CA GLY A 57 2.92 -0.75 -11.81
C GLY A 57 1.51 -0.39 -12.30
N VAL A 58 0.56 -1.32 -12.35
CA VAL A 58 -0.83 -1.06 -12.84
C VAL A 58 -1.49 0.10 -12.10
N CYS A 59 -1.29 0.22 -10.78
CA CYS A 59 -1.88 1.31 -10.00
C CYS A 59 -1.35 2.70 -10.35
N LEU A 60 -0.15 2.80 -10.92
CA LEU A 60 0.42 4.05 -11.42
C LEU A 60 -0.21 4.41 -12.77
N SER A 61 -0.25 3.44 -13.70
CA SER A 61 -0.81 3.61 -15.05
C SER A 61 -2.29 4.00 -15.02
N GLU A 62 -3.06 3.40 -14.12
CA GLU A 62 -4.51 3.65 -13.98
C GLU A 62 -4.84 4.89 -13.14
N CYS A 63 -3.83 5.60 -12.60
CA CYS A 63 -4.09 6.73 -11.70
C CYS A 63 -4.35 8.01 -12.52
N PRO A 64 -5.59 8.54 -12.56
CA PRO A 64 -5.87 9.78 -13.28
C PRO A 64 -5.22 11.01 -12.62
N THR A 65 -4.84 10.90 -11.35
CA THR A 65 -4.20 11.97 -10.56
C THR A 65 -2.67 11.91 -10.65
N GLY A 66 -2.09 10.88 -11.29
CA GLY A 66 -0.64 10.76 -11.43
C GLY A 66 0.10 10.53 -10.10
N VAL A 67 -0.55 9.92 -9.11
CA VAL A 67 0.12 9.59 -7.83
C VAL A 67 1.23 8.57 -8.09
N PRO A 68 2.48 8.81 -7.66
CA PRO A 68 3.64 7.93 -7.91
C PRO A 68 3.59 6.68 -7.01
N THR A 69 2.53 5.88 -7.14
CA THR A 69 2.27 4.73 -6.26
C THR A 69 3.36 3.68 -6.28
N TYR A 70 4.04 3.50 -7.42
CA TYR A 70 5.17 2.57 -7.54
C TYR A 70 6.30 2.95 -6.58
N GLU A 71 6.83 4.17 -6.69
CA GLU A 71 7.92 4.66 -5.85
C GLU A 71 7.52 4.71 -4.36
N ILE A 72 6.28 5.11 -4.08
CA ILE A 72 5.77 5.14 -2.70
C ILE A 72 5.81 3.73 -2.09
N PHE A 73 5.33 2.70 -2.79
CA PHE A 73 5.30 1.34 -2.27
C PHE A 73 6.69 0.72 -2.20
N GLU A 74 7.58 1.01 -3.15
CA GLU A 74 8.97 0.59 -3.12
C GLU A 74 9.69 1.14 -1.88
N LYS A 75 9.66 2.47 -1.70
CA LYS A 75 10.26 3.14 -0.52
C LYS A 75 9.64 2.66 0.79
N ALA A 76 8.33 2.43 0.81
CA ALA A 76 7.66 1.92 2.00
C ALA A 76 8.17 0.53 2.43
N ARG A 77 8.43 -0.37 1.48
CA ARG A 77 9.02 -1.69 1.78
C ARG A 77 10.41 -1.54 2.36
N GLU A 78 11.22 -0.65 1.79
CA GLU A 78 12.57 -0.37 2.31
C GLU A 78 12.52 0.19 3.74
N LEU A 79 11.65 1.16 4.00
CA LEU A 79 11.49 1.79 5.32
C LEU A 79 11.05 0.77 6.38
N ILE A 80 10.04 -0.05 6.07
CA ILE A 80 9.54 -1.06 7.02
C ILE A 80 10.59 -2.14 7.28
N HIS A 81 11.41 -2.47 6.28
CA HIS A 81 12.53 -3.38 6.47
C HIS A 81 13.60 -2.76 7.39
N LYS A 82 13.96 -1.48 7.17
CA LYS A 82 14.92 -0.73 8.00
C LYS A 82 14.48 -0.57 9.45
N ILE A 83 13.20 -0.29 9.70
CA ILE A 83 12.63 -0.15 11.06
C ILE A 83 12.69 -1.47 11.85
N GLY A 84 13.08 -2.60 11.23
CA GLY A 84 13.21 -3.90 11.90
C GLY A 84 14.57 -4.38 12.26
N LYS A 85 15.60 -3.59 11.94
CA LYS A 85 16.88 -3.72 12.60
C LYS A 85 16.89 -2.79 13.80
#